data_AF-A0A8H2XVX0-F1
#
_entry.id   AF-A0A8H2XVX0-F1
#
_cell.length_a   1.000
_cell.length_b   1.000
_cell.length_c   1.000
_cell.angle_alpha   90.00
_cell.angle_beta   90.00
_cell.angle_gamma   90.00
#
_symmetry.space_group_name_H-M   'P 1'
#
loop_
_entity.id
_entity.type
_entity.pdbx_description
1 polymer ?
#
loop_
_entity_poly.entity_id
_entity_poly.type
_entity_poly.pdbx_seq_one_letter_code
_entity_poly.pdbx_strand_id
1 'polypeptide(L)'
;MTHALSNEHYRWGLPIHSYPKLYTKHEIAARFQASNSLVLVKHADWRSTAITTISDICKLDQLASQSHSAEVSATRITLQMLESVLELTRFPSEFVNFALPSLTAGSLVLMSSVQPTPFSYEYGYLCFRILVFSLNTCLIKYGRNLDYTIQRMSDASPGRHLSLFWDGAADLMAGELGSIARLEKRLTHIINPGPQQLPILELPKIDMLLNLLHEDRKHFLAVLMTADSL
;
A
#
# COMPACT_ATOMS: atom_id res chain seq x y z
N MET A 1 13.43 34.43 15.58
CA MET A 1 11.96 34.26 15.53
C MET A 1 11.68 32.81 15.15
N THR A 2 11.54 31.98 16.17
CA THR A 2 11.21 30.56 16.08
C THR A 2 9.69 30.44 16.01
N HIS A 3 9.16 30.16 14.82
CA HIS A 3 7.76 29.75 14.71
C HIS A 3 7.62 28.38 15.38
N ALA A 4 6.97 28.36 16.53
CA ALA A 4 6.43 27.16 17.14
C ALA A 4 5.39 26.58 16.17
N LEU A 5 5.79 25.53 15.43
CA LEU A 5 4.85 24.67 14.71
C LEU A 5 3.96 24.01 15.76
N SER A 6 2.64 24.16 15.62
CA SER A 6 1.66 23.62 16.54
C SER A 6 1.84 22.10 16.69
N ASN A 7 1.78 21.64 17.94
CA ASN A 7 2.06 20.28 18.39
C ASN A 7 0.97 19.25 18.00
N GLU A 8 0.06 19.58 17.10
CA GLU A 8 -1.18 18.81 16.85
C GLU A 8 -1.05 17.74 15.74
N HIS A 9 0.07 17.69 15.01
CA HIS A 9 0.20 16.81 13.83
C HIS A 9 1.34 15.78 13.92
N TYR A 10 1.96 15.57 15.09
CA TYR A 10 3.02 14.56 15.25
C TYR A 10 2.59 13.17 14.79
N ARG A 11 1.31 12.82 14.97
CA ARG A 11 0.75 11.53 14.52
C ARG A 11 0.82 11.33 13.01
N TRP A 12 0.58 12.39 12.24
CA TRP A 12 0.37 12.29 10.79
C TRP A 12 1.67 12.37 9.98
N GLY A 13 2.78 12.71 10.63
CA GLY A 13 4.08 12.82 9.98
C GLY A 13 4.22 14.11 9.19
N LEU A 14 5.00 14.05 8.11
CA LEU A 14 5.33 15.21 7.32
C LEU A 14 4.13 15.72 6.50
N PRO A 15 4.01 17.04 6.28
CA PRO A 15 2.97 17.63 5.42
C PRO A 15 3.29 17.45 3.93
N ILE A 16 2.27 17.62 3.08
CA ILE A 16 2.34 17.36 1.62
C ILE A 16 3.46 18.05 0.85
N HIS A 17 3.93 19.23 1.27
CA HIS A 17 5.02 19.91 0.57
C HIS A 17 6.41 19.27 0.83
N SER A 18 6.47 18.34 1.79
CA SER A 18 7.72 17.74 2.28
C SER A 18 7.80 16.24 1.95
N TYR A 19 6.78 15.46 2.31
CA TYR A 19 6.88 14.00 2.24
C TYR A 19 7.02 13.42 0.83
N PRO A 20 6.35 13.91 -0.24
CA PRO A 20 6.37 13.21 -1.54
C PRO A 20 7.78 13.06 -2.12
N LYS A 21 8.64 14.04 -1.85
CA LYS A 21 10.05 14.03 -2.28
C LYS A 21 10.85 12.87 -1.69
N LEU A 22 10.47 12.41 -0.49
CA LEU A 22 11.10 11.29 0.21
C LEU A 22 10.75 9.93 -0.39
N TYR A 23 9.72 9.89 -1.23
CA TYR A 23 9.20 8.66 -1.81
C TYR A 23 9.49 8.55 -3.29
N THR A 24 10.39 9.34 -3.86
CA THR A 24 10.75 9.17 -5.28
C THR A 24 11.29 7.78 -5.58
N LYS A 25 11.14 7.29 -6.82
CA LYS A 25 11.84 6.07 -7.30
C LYS A 25 13.33 6.10 -6.91
N HIS A 26 13.97 7.26 -7.07
CA HIS A 26 15.36 7.48 -6.71
C HIS A 26 15.59 7.38 -5.20
N GLU A 27 14.84 8.10 -4.37
CA GLU A 27 14.99 8.06 -2.91
C GLU A 27 14.72 6.67 -2.34
N ILE A 28 13.68 6.00 -2.84
CA ILE A 28 13.38 4.61 -2.48
C ILE A 28 14.57 3.71 -2.85
N ALA A 29 15.05 3.77 -4.10
CA ALA A 29 16.22 3.01 -4.56
C ALA A 29 17.52 3.33 -3.79
N ALA A 30 17.70 4.59 -3.38
CA ALA A 30 18.85 5.00 -2.57
C ALA A 30 18.77 4.37 -1.16
N ARG A 31 17.59 4.34 -0.53
CA ARG A 31 17.37 3.62 0.74
C ARG A 31 17.65 2.13 0.59
N PHE A 32 17.26 1.55 -0.54
CA PHE A 32 17.58 0.16 -0.87
C PHE A 32 19.08 -0.15 -0.81
N GLN A 33 19.91 0.78 -1.29
CA GLN A 33 21.37 0.64 -1.35
C GLN A 33 22.06 1.02 -0.03
N ALA A 34 21.57 2.05 0.67
CA ALA A 34 22.18 2.59 1.88
C ALA A 34 21.99 1.70 3.13
N SER A 35 20.92 0.90 3.18
CA SER A 35 20.62 0.08 4.36
C SER A 35 21.58 -1.10 4.59
N ASN A 36 22.58 -1.32 3.73
CA ASN A 36 23.60 -2.33 3.96
C ASN A 36 24.55 -1.98 5.13
N SER A 37 24.56 -0.76 5.69
CA SER A 37 25.59 -0.37 6.66
C SER A 37 25.16 0.29 7.97
N LEU A 38 23.95 0.84 8.17
CA LEU A 38 23.71 1.63 9.41
C LEU A 38 22.30 1.59 10.06
N VAL A 39 21.27 1.03 9.42
CA VAL A 39 19.89 1.06 9.97
C VAL A 39 19.46 -0.28 10.61
N LEU A 40 20.12 -1.38 10.25
CA LEU A 40 19.84 -2.74 10.77
C LEU A 40 20.09 -2.91 12.29
N VAL A 41 20.86 -2.02 12.93
CA VAL A 41 21.25 -2.16 14.33
C VAL A 41 20.20 -1.62 15.32
N LYS A 42 19.17 -0.87 14.87
CA LYS A 42 18.16 -0.28 15.78
C LYS A 42 16.81 -1.00 15.86
N HIS A 43 16.50 -1.94 14.97
CA HIS A 43 15.25 -2.69 15.03
C HIS A 43 15.47 -4.17 14.71
N ALA A 44 15.86 -4.94 15.71
CA ALA A 44 15.87 -6.41 15.61
C ALA A 44 14.46 -7.02 15.40
N ASP A 45 13.40 -6.19 15.38
CA ASP A 45 12.00 -6.64 15.35
C ASP A 45 11.09 -5.91 14.35
N TRP A 46 11.66 -5.19 13.36
CA TRP A 46 10.85 -4.42 12.39
C TRP A 46 9.90 -5.33 11.59
N ARG A 47 10.35 -6.53 11.22
CA ARG A 47 9.55 -7.49 10.45
C ARG A 47 8.36 -7.99 11.27
N SER A 48 8.56 -8.34 12.54
CA SER A 48 7.46 -8.74 13.44
C SER A 48 6.47 -7.60 13.65
N THR A 49 6.98 -6.38 13.81
CA THR A 49 6.16 -5.16 13.87
C THR A 49 5.33 -5.01 12.61
N ALA A 50 5.92 -5.19 11.42
CA ALA A 50 5.24 -5.12 10.14
C ALA A 50 4.13 -6.16 10.02
N ILE A 51 4.40 -7.43 10.34
CA ILE A 51 3.41 -8.52 10.27
C ILE A 51 2.26 -8.30 11.27
N THR A 52 2.57 -7.91 12.50
CA THR A 52 1.55 -7.56 13.50
C THR A 52 0.70 -6.37 13.02
N THR A 53 1.34 -5.36 12.43
CA THR A 53 0.64 -4.19 11.87
C THR A 53 -0.29 -4.59 10.72
N ILE A 54 0.16 -5.46 9.80
CA ILE A 54 -0.71 -6.01 8.74
C ILE A 54 -1.93 -6.71 9.37
N SER A 55 -1.73 -7.51 10.42
CA SER A 55 -2.84 -8.17 11.11
C SER A 55 -3.81 -7.16 11.72
N ASP A 56 -3.32 -6.06 12.30
CA ASP A 56 -4.16 -5.04 12.91
C ASP A 56 -4.92 -4.22 11.88
N ILE A 57 -4.29 -3.87 10.74
CA ILE A 57 -4.97 -3.23 9.61
C ILE A 57 -6.08 -4.15 9.09
N CYS A 58 -5.82 -5.45 8.90
CA CYS A 58 -6.82 -6.42 8.46
C CYS A 58 -8.06 -6.48 9.37
N LYS A 59 -7.91 -6.26 10.67
CA LYS A 59 -9.04 -6.27 11.62
C LYS A 59 -9.94 -5.03 11.48
N LEU A 60 -9.41 -3.89 10.99
CA LEU A 60 -10.19 -2.67 10.81
C LEU A 60 -11.36 -2.85 9.85
N ASP A 61 -11.21 -3.74 8.86
CA ASP A 61 -12.26 -4.07 7.92
C ASP A 61 -13.52 -4.61 8.63
N GLN A 62 -13.31 -5.56 9.55
CA GLN A 62 -14.38 -6.18 10.34
C GLN A 62 -15.04 -5.20 11.32
N LEU A 63 -14.25 -4.23 11.80
CA LEU A 63 -14.70 -3.21 12.74
C LEU A 63 -15.36 -2.01 12.04
N ALA A 64 -15.31 -1.90 10.72
CA ALA A 64 -15.83 -0.74 9.98
C ALA A 64 -17.33 -0.50 10.22
N SER A 65 -18.10 -1.56 10.49
CA SER A 65 -19.52 -1.47 10.86
C SER A 65 -19.75 -0.90 12.28
N GLN A 66 -18.70 -0.77 13.08
CA GLN A 66 -18.69 -0.24 14.45
C GLN A 66 -17.75 0.98 14.52
N SER A 67 -18.22 2.12 14.02
CA SER A 67 -17.42 3.34 13.78
C SER A 67 -16.45 3.71 14.91
N HIS A 68 -16.91 3.68 16.18
CA HIS A 68 -16.08 4.02 17.33
C HIS A 68 -14.92 3.03 17.56
N SER A 69 -15.16 1.72 17.34
CA SER A 69 -14.15 0.67 17.51
C SER A 69 -13.06 0.73 16.43
N ALA A 70 -13.48 1.03 15.18
CA ALA A 70 -12.56 1.22 14.07
C ALA A 70 -11.67 2.45 14.28
N GLU A 71 -12.22 3.56 14.76
CA GLU A 71 -11.46 4.79 15.03
C GLU A 71 -10.40 4.58 16.12
N VAL A 72 -10.80 4.00 17.27
CA VAL A 72 -9.87 3.70 18.37
C VAL A 72 -8.76 2.78 17.89
N SER A 73 -9.07 1.74 17.11
CA SER A 73 -8.08 0.82 16.57
C SER A 73 -7.14 1.50 15.57
N ALA A 74 -7.68 2.35 14.68
CA ALA A 74 -6.89 3.15 13.75
C ALA A 74 -5.91 4.10 14.45
N THR A 75 -6.27 4.64 15.63
CA THR A 75 -5.36 5.52 16.40
C THR A 75 -4.14 4.80 16.97
N ARG A 76 -4.18 3.48 17.11
CA ARG A 76 -3.06 2.67 17.63
C ARG A 76 -2.02 2.36 16.56
N ILE A 77 -2.40 2.44 15.28
CA ILE A 77 -1.49 2.21 14.16
C ILE A 77 -0.69 3.50 13.93
N THR A 78 0.60 3.46 14.23
CA THR A 78 1.49 4.63 14.16
C THR A 78 2.16 4.76 12.77
N LEU A 79 2.73 5.94 12.47
CA LEU A 79 3.49 6.14 11.24
C LEU A 79 4.63 5.14 11.08
N GLN A 80 5.41 4.91 12.14
CA GLN A 80 6.53 3.97 12.16
C GLN A 80 6.11 2.52 11.88
N MET A 81 4.91 2.14 12.30
CA MET A 81 4.33 0.83 11.98
C MET A 81 4.05 0.70 10.48
N LEU A 82 3.50 1.74 9.85
CA LEU A 82 3.27 1.78 8.40
C LEU A 82 4.58 1.76 7.60
N GLU A 83 5.60 2.49 8.07
CA GLU A 83 6.95 2.44 7.49
C GLU A 83 7.53 1.02 7.56
N SER A 84 7.35 0.33 8.70
CA SER A 84 7.78 -1.06 8.88
C SER A 84 7.06 -2.01 7.91
N VAL A 85 5.75 -1.80 7.67
CA VAL A 85 5.01 -2.55 6.64
C VAL A 85 5.61 -2.31 5.26
N LEU A 86 5.87 -1.06 4.88
CA LEU A 86 6.42 -0.75 3.56
C LEU A 86 7.87 -1.23 3.40
N GLU A 87 8.62 -1.40 4.47
CA GLU A 87 9.96 -2.01 4.44
C GLU A 87 9.91 -3.48 3.93
N LEU A 88 8.78 -4.18 4.10
CA LEU A 88 8.60 -5.53 3.53
C LEU A 88 8.67 -5.52 2.00
N THR A 89 8.25 -4.43 1.34
CA THR A 89 8.26 -4.32 -0.14
C THR A 89 9.67 -4.37 -0.72
N ARG A 90 10.70 -4.36 0.14
CA ARG A 90 12.07 -4.53 -0.28
C ARG A 90 12.45 -5.95 -0.64
N PHE A 91 11.77 -6.91 -0.04
CA PHE A 91 12.10 -8.32 -0.12
C PHE A 91 11.03 -9.01 -0.96
N PRO A 92 11.39 -9.57 -2.13
CA PRO A 92 10.41 -10.21 -3.02
C PRO A 92 9.55 -11.27 -2.31
N SER A 93 10.16 -12.06 -1.44
CA SER A 93 9.46 -13.11 -0.67
C SER A 93 8.39 -12.57 0.27
N GLU A 94 8.44 -11.30 0.69
CA GLU A 94 7.48 -10.73 1.63
C GLU A 94 6.22 -10.19 0.95
N PHE A 95 6.18 -10.14 -0.39
CA PHE A 95 4.97 -9.73 -1.12
C PHE A 95 3.78 -10.64 -0.83
N VAL A 96 4.01 -11.91 -0.46
CA VAL A 96 2.94 -12.82 -0.03
C VAL A 96 2.11 -12.28 1.14
N ASN A 97 2.69 -11.45 2.03
CA ASN A 97 1.99 -10.85 3.16
C ASN A 97 1.02 -9.74 2.74
N PHE A 98 1.19 -9.18 1.54
CA PHE A 98 0.28 -8.19 0.96
C PHE A 98 -0.90 -8.83 0.22
N ALA A 99 -0.88 -10.14 -0.01
CA ALA A 99 -1.88 -10.82 -0.82
C ALA A 99 -3.17 -11.15 -0.03
N LEU A 100 -3.68 -10.18 0.72
CA LEU A 100 -4.81 -10.27 1.65
C LEU A 100 -5.91 -9.25 1.29
N PRO A 101 -7.10 -9.66 0.85
CA PRO A 101 -8.22 -8.74 0.60
C PRO A 101 -8.56 -7.83 1.80
N SER A 102 -8.50 -8.38 3.01
CA SER A 102 -8.72 -7.62 4.26
C SER A 102 -7.67 -6.55 4.51
N LEU A 103 -6.44 -6.70 4.01
CA LEU A 103 -5.42 -5.65 4.09
C LEU A 103 -5.77 -4.49 3.15
N THR A 104 -6.26 -4.78 1.94
CA THR A 104 -6.75 -3.76 1.00
C THR A 104 -7.90 -2.99 1.62
N ALA A 105 -8.90 -3.70 2.14
CA ALA A 105 -10.08 -3.11 2.75
C ALA A 105 -9.79 -2.34 4.05
N GLY A 106 -8.91 -2.89 4.91
CA GLY A 106 -8.48 -2.26 6.15
C GLY A 106 -7.61 -1.02 5.94
N SER A 107 -6.74 -1.04 4.91
CA SER A 107 -5.92 0.13 4.55
C SER A 107 -6.78 1.29 4.06
N LEU A 108 -7.88 0.99 3.36
CA LEU A 108 -8.87 1.99 2.97
C LEU A 108 -9.56 2.61 4.20
N VAL A 109 -9.99 1.79 5.16
CA VAL A 109 -10.59 2.27 6.42
C VAL A 109 -9.58 3.15 7.17
N LEU A 110 -8.32 2.72 7.27
CA LEU A 110 -7.27 3.47 7.93
C LEU A 110 -7.01 4.82 7.25
N MET A 111 -6.92 4.82 5.92
CA MET A 111 -6.77 6.02 5.10
C MET A 111 -7.93 7.00 5.31
N SER A 112 -9.16 6.50 5.41
CA SER A 112 -10.35 7.34 5.62
C SER A 112 -10.41 8.04 6.99
N SER A 113 -9.63 7.55 7.97
CA SER A 113 -9.56 8.13 9.32
C SER A 113 -8.66 9.37 9.41
N VAL A 114 -7.91 9.68 8.35
CA VAL A 114 -6.91 10.76 8.35
C VAL A 114 -7.57 12.11 8.15
N GLN A 115 -7.18 13.10 8.96
CA GLN A 115 -7.72 14.46 8.94
C GLN A 115 -6.61 15.50 8.68
N PRO A 116 -6.90 16.60 7.96
CA PRO A 116 -8.19 16.96 7.37
C PRO A 116 -8.51 16.17 6.09
N THR A 117 -7.49 15.69 5.37
CA THR A 117 -7.65 14.79 4.22
C THR A 117 -6.51 13.78 4.17
N PRO A 118 -6.68 12.61 3.52
CA PRO A 118 -5.66 11.55 3.51
C PRO A 118 -4.29 11.96 2.98
N PHE A 119 -4.23 12.73 1.90
CA PHE A 119 -2.96 13.11 1.26
C PHE A 119 -2.37 14.41 1.79
N SER A 120 -3.04 15.09 2.73
CA SER A 120 -2.47 16.26 3.41
C SER A 120 -1.18 15.91 4.16
N TYR A 121 -1.05 14.65 4.61
CA TYR A 121 0.05 14.18 5.42
C TYR A 121 0.59 12.81 4.98
N GLU A 122 1.83 12.56 5.37
CA GLU A 122 2.59 11.35 5.06
C GLU A 122 1.86 10.07 5.48
N TYR A 123 1.24 10.06 6.66
CA TYR A 123 0.52 8.91 7.17
C TYR A 123 -0.54 8.38 6.20
N GLY A 124 -1.42 9.25 5.70
CA GLY A 124 -2.47 8.81 4.78
C GLY A 124 -1.92 8.40 3.41
N TYR A 125 -0.81 9.00 2.98
CA TYR A 125 -0.08 8.51 1.82
C TYR A 125 0.53 7.12 2.03
N LEU A 126 1.07 6.81 3.20
CA LEU A 126 1.56 5.46 3.51
C LEU A 126 0.42 4.43 3.53
N CYS A 127 -0.74 4.78 4.10
CA CYS A 127 -1.94 3.95 4.02
C CYS A 127 -2.33 3.68 2.55
N PHE A 128 -2.29 4.71 1.71
CA PHE A 128 -2.56 4.57 0.28
C PHE A 128 -1.54 3.66 -0.41
N ARG A 129 -0.24 3.79 -0.12
CA ARG A 129 0.78 2.91 -0.69
C ARG A 129 0.56 1.45 -0.30
N ILE A 130 0.27 1.17 0.98
CA ILE A 130 -0.04 -0.19 1.45
C ILE A 130 -1.28 -0.73 0.74
N LEU A 131 -2.33 0.10 0.58
CA LEU A 131 -3.51 -0.25 -0.20
C LEU A 131 -3.14 -0.64 -1.63
N VAL A 132 -2.31 0.16 -2.32
CA VAL A 132 -1.89 -0.12 -3.71
C VAL A 132 -1.07 -1.40 -3.79
N PHE A 133 -0.11 -1.62 -2.89
CA PHE A 133 0.66 -2.88 -2.85
C PHE A 133 -0.24 -4.09 -2.59
N SER A 134 -1.15 -3.99 -1.62
CA SER A 134 -2.10 -5.04 -1.28
C SER A 134 -3.02 -5.38 -2.45
N LEU A 135 -3.63 -4.36 -3.05
CA LEU A 135 -4.51 -4.51 -4.21
C LEU A 135 -3.80 -5.19 -5.38
N ASN A 136 -2.64 -4.68 -5.79
CA ASN A 136 -1.88 -5.25 -6.91
C ASN A 136 -1.40 -6.67 -6.62
N THR A 137 -0.95 -6.95 -5.39
CA THR A 137 -0.53 -8.29 -5.01
C THR A 137 -1.71 -9.27 -5.05
N CYS A 138 -2.89 -8.86 -4.57
CA CYS A 138 -4.11 -9.63 -4.72
C CYS A 138 -4.42 -9.87 -6.21
N LEU A 139 -4.44 -8.85 -7.06
CA LEU A 139 -4.68 -9.02 -8.50
C LEU A 139 -3.72 -10.04 -9.13
N ILE A 140 -2.42 -9.87 -8.89
CA ILE A 140 -1.36 -10.78 -9.39
C ILE A 140 -1.58 -12.22 -8.88
N LYS A 141 -1.97 -12.39 -7.61
CA LYS A 141 -2.29 -13.71 -7.02
C LYS A 141 -3.51 -14.35 -7.66
N TYR A 142 -4.59 -13.59 -7.86
CA TYR A 142 -5.78 -14.08 -8.56
C TYR A 142 -5.46 -14.49 -10.00
N GLY A 143 -4.61 -13.71 -10.69
CA GLY A 143 -4.06 -14.03 -12.01
C GLY A 143 -3.08 -15.20 -12.06
N ARG A 144 -2.86 -15.89 -10.92
CA ARG A 144 -1.90 -17.00 -10.74
C ARG A 144 -0.48 -16.66 -11.18
N ASN A 145 -0.07 -15.41 -10.98
CA ASN A 145 1.22 -14.89 -11.45
C ASN A 145 2.15 -14.44 -10.32
N LEU A 146 1.74 -14.61 -9.06
CA LEU A 146 2.49 -14.07 -7.91
C LEU A 146 3.85 -14.75 -7.74
N ASP A 147 3.89 -16.09 -7.76
CA ASP A 147 5.15 -16.84 -7.60
C ASP A 147 6.14 -16.51 -8.72
N TYR A 148 5.65 -16.41 -9.96
CA TYR A 148 6.47 -16.01 -11.10
C TYR A 148 7.00 -14.57 -10.96
N THR A 149 6.17 -13.64 -10.49
CA THR A 149 6.58 -12.25 -10.25
C THR A 149 7.64 -12.17 -9.15
N ILE A 150 7.44 -12.88 -8.03
CA ILE A 150 8.40 -12.97 -6.93
C ILE A 150 9.72 -13.59 -7.39
N GLN A 151 9.68 -14.64 -8.21
CA GLN A 151 10.88 -15.27 -8.76
C GLN A 151 11.65 -14.29 -9.65
N ARG A 152 10.98 -13.62 -10.58
CA ARG A 152 11.58 -12.58 -11.44
C ARG A 152 12.24 -11.46 -10.63
N MET A 153 11.61 -11.04 -9.55
CA MET A 153 12.15 -10.03 -8.65
C MET A 153 13.39 -10.56 -7.91
N SER A 154 13.34 -11.79 -7.41
CA SER A 154 14.44 -12.44 -6.68
C SER A 154 15.68 -12.65 -7.56
N ASP A 155 15.49 -12.89 -8.86
CA ASP A 155 16.58 -13.04 -9.84
C ASP A 155 17.16 -11.69 -10.30
N ALA A 156 16.56 -10.57 -9.89
CA ALA A 156 16.97 -9.22 -10.28
C ALA A 156 17.73 -8.49 -9.16
N SER A 157 18.39 -7.38 -9.52
CA SER A 157 19.01 -6.48 -8.54
C SER A 157 17.96 -5.78 -7.67
N PRO A 158 18.22 -5.47 -6.39
CA PRO A 158 17.26 -4.82 -5.47
C PRO A 158 16.58 -3.56 -6.02
N GLY A 159 17.31 -2.71 -6.75
CA GLY A 159 16.75 -1.48 -7.34
C GLY A 159 15.70 -1.72 -8.44
N ARG A 160 15.52 -2.96 -8.91
CA ARG A 160 14.54 -3.33 -9.95
C ARG A 160 13.30 -4.04 -9.40
N HIS A 161 13.29 -4.43 -8.12
CA HIS A 161 12.20 -5.21 -7.53
C HIS A 161 10.84 -4.54 -7.76
N LEU A 162 10.70 -3.26 -7.40
CA LEU A 162 9.43 -2.55 -7.54
C LEU A 162 9.00 -2.40 -9.01
N SER A 163 9.94 -2.09 -9.92
CA SER A 163 9.63 -2.02 -11.36
C SER A 163 9.07 -3.34 -11.87
N LEU A 164 9.70 -4.47 -11.50
CA LEU A 164 9.25 -5.80 -11.92
C LEU A 164 7.90 -6.20 -11.29
N PHE A 165 7.64 -5.76 -10.06
CA PHE A 165 6.33 -5.91 -9.43
C PHE A 165 5.24 -5.16 -10.21
N TRP A 166 5.50 -3.90 -10.56
CA TRP A 166 4.57 -3.09 -11.36
C TRP A 166 4.38 -3.64 -12.77
N ASP A 167 5.45 -4.12 -13.42
CA ASP A 167 5.36 -4.80 -14.71
C ASP A 167 4.44 -6.04 -14.60
N GLY A 168 4.56 -6.83 -13.53
CA GLY A 168 3.72 -8.01 -13.31
C GLY A 168 2.22 -7.67 -13.18
N ALA A 169 1.89 -6.57 -12.52
CA ALA A 169 0.51 -6.06 -12.46
C ALA A 169 0.05 -5.52 -13.82
N ALA A 170 0.90 -4.75 -14.52
CA ALA A 170 0.60 -4.16 -15.82
C ALA A 170 0.39 -5.22 -16.90
N ASP A 171 1.25 -6.23 -16.96
CA ASP A 171 1.15 -7.37 -17.88
C ASP A 171 -0.18 -8.11 -17.68
N LEU A 172 -0.58 -8.31 -16.42
CA LEU A 172 -1.85 -8.93 -16.08
C LEU A 172 -3.04 -8.07 -16.58
N MET A 173 -3.04 -6.78 -16.27
CA MET A 173 -4.10 -5.85 -16.70
C MET A 173 -4.19 -5.74 -18.22
N ALA A 174 -3.04 -5.68 -18.90
CA ALA A 174 -2.97 -5.67 -20.36
C ALA A 174 -3.51 -6.97 -20.97
N GLY A 175 -3.24 -8.11 -20.34
CA GLY A 175 -3.81 -9.40 -20.72
C GLY A 175 -5.34 -9.46 -20.62
N GLU A 176 -5.93 -8.86 -19.58
CA GLU A 176 -7.39 -8.82 -19.40
C GLU A 176 -8.11 -7.87 -20.34
N LEU A 177 -7.52 -6.69 -20.57
CA LEU A 177 -8.09 -5.65 -21.43
C LEU A 177 -7.83 -5.93 -22.91
N GLY A 178 -6.78 -6.70 -23.23
CA GLY A 178 -6.44 -7.08 -24.58
C GLY A 178 -7.48 -8.01 -25.22
N SER A 179 -7.77 -7.79 -26.50
CA SER A 179 -8.62 -8.67 -27.31
C SER A 179 -7.85 -9.89 -27.86
N ILE A 180 -6.75 -10.29 -27.22
CA ILE A 180 -5.94 -11.42 -27.68
C ILE A 180 -6.66 -12.71 -27.28
N ALA A 181 -7.36 -13.31 -28.24
CA ALA A 181 -8.19 -14.53 -28.08
C ALA A 181 -7.46 -15.77 -27.51
N ARG A 182 -6.15 -15.69 -27.24
CA ARG A 182 -5.30 -16.77 -26.71
C ARG A 182 -4.92 -16.62 -25.24
N LEU A 183 -5.13 -15.44 -24.63
CA LEU A 183 -4.94 -15.29 -23.20
C LEU A 183 -6.29 -15.51 -22.52
N GLU A 184 -6.39 -16.62 -21.79
CA GLU A 184 -7.51 -16.87 -20.90
C GLU A 184 -7.62 -15.69 -19.94
N LYS A 185 -8.77 -15.00 -19.93
CA LYS A 185 -9.03 -13.91 -18.99
C LYS A 185 -9.04 -14.47 -17.57
N ARG A 186 -8.01 -14.14 -16.81
CA ARG A 186 -7.73 -14.66 -15.46
C ARG A 186 -8.39 -13.83 -14.38
N LEU A 187 -8.85 -12.61 -14.67
CA LEU A 187 -9.54 -11.73 -13.73
C LEU A 187 -11.06 -11.70 -13.87
N THR A 188 -11.65 -12.55 -14.73
CA THR A 188 -13.11 -12.69 -14.88
C THR A 188 -13.84 -12.94 -13.56
N HIS A 189 -13.18 -13.64 -12.64
CA HIS A 189 -13.69 -13.98 -11.32
C HIS A 189 -13.36 -12.95 -10.23
N ILE A 190 -12.76 -11.80 -10.55
CA ILE A 190 -12.48 -10.77 -9.54
C ILE A 190 -13.73 -9.94 -9.22
N ILE A 191 -14.51 -9.59 -10.24
CA ILE A 191 -15.77 -8.84 -10.07
C ILE A 191 -16.90 -9.79 -9.65
N ASN A 192 -16.91 -11.00 -10.19
CA ASN A 192 -17.87 -12.05 -9.85
C ASN A 192 -17.13 -13.28 -9.32
N PRO A 193 -16.62 -13.22 -8.08
CA PRO A 193 -15.93 -14.36 -7.50
C PRO A 193 -16.87 -15.56 -7.43
N GLY A 194 -16.31 -16.74 -7.73
CA GLY A 194 -17.05 -17.98 -7.51
C GLY A 194 -17.42 -18.14 -6.02
N PRO A 195 -18.33 -19.07 -5.67
CA PRO A 195 -18.81 -19.24 -4.29
C PRO A 195 -17.74 -19.47 -3.22
N GLN A 196 -16.51 -19.82 -3.64
CA GLN A 196 -15.37 -20.11 -2.78
C GLN A 196 -14.32 -18.98 -2.73
N GLN A 197 -14.52 -17.88 -3.45
CA GLN A 197 -13.59 -16.75 -3.50
C GLN A 197 -14.25 -15.51 -2.87
N LEU A 198 -13.51 -14.81 -2.01
CA LEU A 198 -13.93 -13.52 -1.51
C LEU A 198 -13.57 -12.44 -2.56
N PRO A 199 -14.37 -11.36 -2.71
CA PRO A 199 -13.95 -10.23 -3.52
C PRO A 199 -12.69 -9.58 -2.91
N ILE A 200 -11.80 -9.04 -3.74
CA ILE A 200 -10.63 -8.29 -3.25
C ILE A 200 -11.09 -7.01 -2.53
N LEU A 201 -12.12 -6.37 -3.07
CA LEU A 201 -12.77 -5.20 -2.49
C LEU A 201 -14.26 -5.23 -2.87
N GLU A 202 -15.13 -5.05 -1.89
CA GLU A 202 -16.57 -4.96 -2.11
C GLU A 202 -16.96 -3.63 -2.78
N LEU A 203 -18.08 -3.61 -3.50
CA LEU A 203 -18.54 -2.42 -4.23
C LEU A 203 -18.62 -1.14 -3.36
N PRO A 204 -19.18 -1.16 -2.14
CA PRO A 204 -19.22 0.05 -1.29
C PRO A 204 -17.82 0.59 -0.94
N LYS A 205 -16.82 -0.28 -0.86
CA LYS A 205 -15.43 0.12 -0.62
C LYS A 205 -14.76 0.66 -1.88
N ILE A 206 -15.14 0.18 -3.06
CA ILE A 206 -14.72 0.81 -4.32
C ILE A 206 -15.26 2.25 -4.37
N ASP A 207 -16.53 2.45 -4.08
CA ASP A 207 -17.15 3.78 -4.04
C ASP A 207 -16.46 4.70 -3.01
N MET A 208 -16.17 4.16 -1.82
CA MET A 208 -15.42 4.88 -0.78
C MET A 208 -14.03 5.30 -1.27
N LEU A 209 -13.28 4.41 -1.92
CA LEU A 209 -11.97 4.73 -2.48
C LEU A 209 -12.07 5.83 -3.54
N LEU A 210 -13.00 5.70 -4.49
CA LEU A 210 -13.19 6.68 -5.55
C LEU A 210 -13.55 8.06 -4.98
N ASN A 211 -14.41 8.11 -3.97
CA ASN A 211 -14.78 9.35 -3.29
C ASN A 211 -13.59 9.96 -2.55
N LEU A 212 -12.80 9.19 -1.79
CA LEU A 212 -11.60 9.71 -1.11
C LEU A 212 -10.59 10.29 -2.09
N LEU A 213 -10.34 9.59 -3.21
CA LEU A 213 -9.44 10.08 -4.25
C LEU A 213 -9.99 11.33 -4.96
N HIS A 214 -11.30 11.40 -5.19
CA HIS A 214 -11.93 12.54 -5.85
C HIS A 214 -11.97 13.79 -4.97
N GLU A 215 -12.36 13.66 -3.71
CA GLU A 215 -12.42 14.77 -2.75
C GLU A 215 -11.02 15.34 -2.49
N ASP A 216 -10.00 14.48 -2.42
CA ASP A 216 -8.62 14.89 -2.18
C ASP A 216 -7.76 15.00 -3.45
N ARG A 217 -8.41 15.10 -4.63
CA ARG A 217 -7.78 15.03 -5.96
C ARG A 217 -6.60 15.97 -6.17
N LYS A 218 -6.63 17.16 -5.57
CA LYS A 218 -5.55 18.16 -5.71
C LYS A 218 -4.27 17.69 -5.02
N HIS A 219 -4.39 17.23 -3.77
CA HIS A 219 -3.26 16.69 -3.03
C HIS A 219 -2.82 15.35 -3.64
N PHE A 220 -3.77 14.49 -4.00
CA PHE A 220 -3.47 13.24 -4.70
C PHE A 220 -2.64 13.46 -5.96
N LEU A 221 -3.07 14.39 -6.84
CA LEU A 221 -2.33 14.72 -8.06
C LEU A 221 -0.93 15.28 -7.75
N ALA A 222 -0.81 16.18 -6.77
CA ALA A 222 0.49 16.73 -6.37
C ALA A 222 1.47 15.64 -5.89
N VAL A 223 0.96 14.67 -5.13
CA VAL A 223 1.73 13.52 -4.66
C VAL A 223 2.17 12.65 -5.83
N LEU A 224 1.25 12.27 -6.74
CA LEU A 224 1.58 11.45 -7.89
C LEU A 224 2.66 12.09 -8.77
N MET A 225 2.54 13.39 -9.02
CA MET A 225 3.51 14.13 -9.84
C MET A 225 4.89 14.23 -9.19
N THR A 226 4.95 14.27 -7.85
CA THR A 226 6.22 14.48 -7.13
C THR A 226 6.90 13.16 -6.77
N ALA A 227 6.13 12.17 -6.34
CA ALA A 227 6.67 10.89 -5.90
C ALA A 227 7.06 10.00 -7.10
N ASP A 228 6.33 9.98 -8.21
CA ASP A 228 6.65 9.07 -9.35
C ASP A 228 7.03 7.64 -8.92
N SER A 229 6.38 7.13 -7.87
CA SER A 229 6.82 5.93 -7.12
C SER A 229 5.82 4.80 -7.11
N LEU A 230 4.77 4.96 -7.92
CA LEU A 230 3.67 4.05 -8.13
C LEU A 230 3.68 3.62 -9.60
#